data_AF-A0A097R3G2-F1
#
_entry.id   AF-A0A097R3G2-F1
#
_cell.length_a   1.000
_cell.length_b   1.000
_cell.length_c   1.000
_cell.angle_alpha   90.00
_cell.angle_beta   90.00
_cell.angle_gamma   90.00
#
_symmetry.space_group_name_H-M   'P 1'
#
loop_
_entity.id
_entity.type
_entity.pdbx_description
1 polymer ?
#
loop_
_entity_poly.entity_id
_entity_poly.type
_entity_poly.pdbx_seq_one_letter_code
_entity_poly.pdbx_strand_id
1 'polypeptide(L)'
;MAVQTSYDNNMQIAMPGMRSDATHQITDGCNAAQGAIKPGYVVARVSVANDKRVVKQVSAAGDAANLMGICRFSHYGCVTGQYENGDAVNVMTWGRIWAVTTLTAAPTMGADVNVLTSGADAGKVAATGGSLALGWKFTGRFTNYKNSVGETIHLAEVQIRNQATQPAASE
;
A
#
# COMPACT_ATOMS: atom_id res chain seq x y z
N MET A 1 -2.13 5.82 -26.46
CA MET A 1 -0.91 6.44 -25.89
C MET A 1 0.14 5.34 -25.74
N ALA A 2 1.37 5.57 -26.21
CA ALA A 2 2.44 4.61 -26.01
C ALA A 2 2.81 4.55 -24.52
N VAL A 3 2.72 3.35 -23.92
CA VAL A 3 3.22 3.11 -22.57
C VAL A 3 4.74 3.17 -22.65
N GLN A 4 5.37 4.06 -21.88
CA GLN A 4 6.83 4.17 -21.83
C GLN A 4 7.41 2.85 -21.30
N THR A 5 8.24 2.19 -22.12
CA THR A 5 8.89 0.91 -21.78
C THR A 5 10.37 1.03 -21.45
N SER A 6 10.99 2.20 -21.69
CA SER A 6 12.40 2.47 -21.39
C SER A 6 12.57 3.42 -20.21
N TYR A 7 13.46 3.05 -19.28
CA TYR A 7 13.77 3.78 -18.05
C TYR A 7 14.61 5.04 -18.29
N ASP A 8 15.40 5.08 -19.38
CA ASP A 8 16.43 6.11 -19.59
C ASP A 8 15.86 7.50 -19.90
N ASN A 9 14.58 7.58 -20.31
CA ASN A 9 13.99 8.82 -20.80
C ASN A 9 13.34 9.68 -19.71
N ASN A 10 12.86 9.05 -18.62
CA ASN A 10 12.26 9.75 -17.48
C ASN A 10 12.19 8.82 -16.27
N MET A 11 13.17 8.86 -15.36
CA MET A 11 13.14 8.08 -14.13
C MET A 11 12.25 8.76 -13.09
N GLN A 12 11.06 8.20 -12.87
CA GLN A 12 10.22 8.63 -11.75
C GLN A 12 10.90 8.24 -10.43
N ILE A 13 11.08 9.23 -9.55
CA ILE A 13 11.75 9.08 -8.25
C ILE A 13 11.00 8.07 -7.35
N ALA A 14 9.68 7.96 -7.51
CA ALA A 14 8.85 7.01 -6.77
C ALA A 14 7.59 6.65 -7.55
N MET A 15 7.11 5.42 -7.34
CA MET A 15 5.81 4.92 -7.81
C MET A 15 4.99 4.38 -6.63
N PRO A 16 3.65 4.35 -6.72
CA PRO A 16 2.80 3.73 -5.71
C PRO A 16 3.24 2.29 -5.40
N GLY A 17 3.49 1.96 -4.14
CA GLY A 17 3.92 0.62 -3.74
C GLY A 17 5.37 0.29 -4.08
N MET A 18 6.17 1.26 -4.54
CA MET A 18 7.60 1.09 -4.72
C MET A 18 8.29 1.02 -3.35
N ARG A 19 9.21 0.06 -3.22
CA ARG A 19 10.10 -0.02 -2.06
C ARG A 19 10.98 1.23 -2.01
N SER A 20 11.02 1.91 -0.88
CA SER A 20 11.82 3.13 -0.72
C SER A 20 13.21 2.88 -0.14
N ASP A 21 13.34 1.87 0.73
CA ASP A 21 14.60 1.48 1.35
C ASP A 21 14.87 -0.01 1.17
N ALA A 22 16.13 -0.37 0.91
CA ALA A 22 16.58 -1.73 0.68
C ALA A 22 17.20 -2.41 1.91
N THR A 23 17.36 -1.71 3.05
CA THR A 23 18.04 -2.23 4.25
C THR A 23 17.35 -3.44 4.88
N HIS A 24 16.29 -3.22 5.67
CA HIS A 24 15.56 -4.27 6.37
C HIS A 24 14.08 -4.17 6.06
N GLN A 25 13.56 -5.20 5.39
CA GLN A 25 12.17 -5.28 4.97
C GLN A 25 11.68 -6.73 4.96
N ILE A 26 10.37 -6.88 5.15
CA ILE A 26 9.65 -8.15 4.99
C ILE A 26 8.53 -7.89 3.99
N THR A 27 8.58 -8.63 2.87
CA THR A 27 7.50 -8.68 1.90
C THR A 27 6.89 -10.07 1.97
N ASP A 28 5.62 -10.14 2.31
CA ASP A 28 4.84 -11.37 2.23
C ASP A 28 4.30 -11.54 0.81
N GLY A 29 4.79 -12.57 0.11
CA GLY A 29 4.35 -12.92 -1.25
C GLY A 29 3.33 -14.06 -1.31
N CYS A 30 2.91 -14.62 -0.17
CA CYS A 30 1.99 -15.76 -0.12
C CYS A 30 0.53 -15.29 0.02
N ASN A 31 0.14 -14.29 -0.77
CA ASN A 31 -1.22 -13.70 -0.71
C ASN A 31 -1.93 -13.79 -2.05
N ALA A 32 -3.25 -13.95 -1.99
CA ALA A 32 -4.16 -13.89 -3.13
C ALA A 32 -5.11 -12.68 -2.99
N ALA A 33 -5.34 -11.95 -4.08
CA ALA A 33 -6.24 -10.81 -4.10
C ALA A 33 -7.71 -11.25 -4.06
N GLN A 34 -8.51 -10.63 -3.20
CA GLN A 34 -9.96 -10.64 -3.25
C GLN A 34 -10.44 -9.29 -3.76
N GLY A 35 -10.80 -9.26 -5.05
CA GLY A 35 -11.10 -8.04 -5.78
C GLY A 35 -9.86 -7.24 -6.17
N ALA A 36 -10.10 -6.06 -6.74
CA ALA A 36 -9.04 -5.20 -7.25
C ALA A 36 -8.20 -4.59 -6.13
N ILE A 37 -6.86 -4.66 -6.26
CA ILE A 37 -5.92 -4.05 -5.31
C ILE A 37 -4.93 -3.19 -6.06
N LYS A 38 -4.89 -1.89 -5.71
CA LYS A 38 -3.95 -0.94 -6.31
C LYS A 38 -2.62 -0.94 -5.54
N PRO A 39 -1.46 -0.95 -6.24
CA PRO A 39 -0.17 -0.75 -5.60
C PRO A 39 -0.12 0.54 -4.77
N GLY A 40 0.53 0.49 -3.61
CA GLY A 40 0.64 1.61 -2.68
C GLY A 40 -0.59 1.84 -1.79
N TYR A 41 -1.67 1.08 -1.97
CA TYR A 41 -2.81 1.09 -1.06
C TYR A 41 -2.62 0.08 0.07
N VAL A 42 -3.26 0.38 1.19
CA VAL A 42 -3.28 -0.48 2.37
C VAL A 42 -4.23 -1.66 2.14
N VAL A 43 -3.78 -2.85 2.53
CA VAL A 43 -4.54 -4.08 2.42
C VAL A 43 -4.87 -4.65 3.79
N ALA A 44 -6.02 -5.30 3.87
CA ALA A 44 -6.46 -6.06 5.02
C ALA A 44 -6.59 -7.54 4.65
N ARG A 45 -6.33 -8.40 5.62
CA ARG A 45 -6.58 -9.84 5.50
C ARG A 45 -8.08 -10.10 5.60
N VAL A 46 -8.58 -11.00 4.77
CA VAL A 46 -9.98 -11.45 4.80
C VAL A 46 -10.09 -12.85 5.41
N SER A 47 -9.28 -13.78 4.92
CA SER A 47 -9.29 -15.17 5.35
C SER A 47 -7.95 -15.86 5.03
N VAL A 48 -7.87 -17.15 5.35
CA VAL A 48 -6.81 -18.06 4.89
C VAL A 48 -7.47 -19.18 4.09
N ALA A 49 -6.96 -19.46 2.90
CA ALA A 49 -7.45 -20.52 2.02
C ALA A 49 -6.28 -21.20 1.32
N ASN A 50 -6.25 -22.54 1.31
CA ASN A 50 -5.17 -23.34 0.69
C ASN A 50 -3.77 -22.87 1.14
N ASP A 51 -3.58 -22.66 2.45
CA ASP A 51 -2.35 -22.17 3.07
C ASP A 51 -1.87 -20.79 2.59
N LYS A 52 -2.71 -20.07 1.85
CA LYS A 52 -2.46 -18.70 1.38
C LYS A 52 -3.39 -17.74 2.08
N ARG A 53 -2.90 -16.54 2.38
CA ARG A 53 -3.75 -15.47 2.91
C ARG A 53 -4.54 -14.85 1.77
N VAL A 54 -5.83 -14.63 1.99
CA VAL A 54 -6.66 -13.85 1.08
C VAL A 54 -6.71 -12.42 1.59
N VAL A 55 -6.38 -11.46 0.74
CA VAL A 55 -6.27 -10.04 1.09
C VAL A 55 -7.10 -9.19 0.15
N LYS A 56 -7.58 -8.06 0.65
CA LYS A 56 -8.29 -7.06 -0.16
C LYS A 56 -7.77 -5.66 0.15
N GLN A 57 -8.02 -4.71 -0.75
CA GLN A 57 -7.84 -3.30 -0.43
C GLN A 57 -8.82 -2.89 0.69
N VAL A 58 -8.31 -2.13 1.66
CA VAL A 58 -9.14 -1.57 2.73
C VAL A 58 -10.24 -0.70 2.14
N SER A 59 -11.49 -0.99 2.49
CA SER A 59 -12.68 -0.32 1.93
C SER A 59 -13.81 -0.11 2.95
N ALA A 60 -13.76 -0.77 4.11
CA ALA A 60 -14.74 -0.62 5.17
C ALA A 60 -14.10 -0.51 6.56
N ALA A 61 -14.81 0.08 7.52
CA ALA A 61 -14.34 0.25 8.90
C ALA A 61 -13.92 -1.07 9.58
N GLY A 62 -14.62 -2.16 9.30
CA GLY A 62 -14.29 -3.49 9.83
C GLY A 62 -12.92 -4.03 9.39
N ASP A 63 -12.35 -3.49 8.30
CA ASP A 63 -11.04 -3.92 7.78
C ASP A 63 -9.88 -3.44 8.68
N ALA A 64 -10.11 -2.42 9.50
CA ALA A 64 -9.09 -1.85 10.39
C ALA A 64 -8.54 -2.87 11.40
N ALA A 65 -9.37 -3.81 11.83
CA ALA A 65 -8.94 -4.89 12.74
C ALA A 65 -7.95 -5.86 12.07
N ASN A 66 -7.94 -5.91 10.73
CA ASN A 66 -7.22 -6.88 9.93
C ASN A 66 -6.18 -6.25 8.98
N LEU A 67 -5.75 -5.01 9.25
CA LEU A 67 -4.68 -4.37 8.49
C LEU A 67 -3.45 -5.27 8.45
N MET A 68 -2.87 -5.46 7.27
CA MET A 68 -1.74 -6.37 7.10
C MET A 68 -0.48 -5.64 6.64
N GLY A 69 -0.63 -4.67 5.75
CA GLY A 69 0.51 -4.00 5.11
C GLY A 69 0.09 -3.15 3.93
N ILE A 70 1.07 -2.76 3.13
CA ILE A 70 0.85 -1.98 1.90
C ILE A 70 1.18 -2.86 0.69
N CYS A 71 0.29 -2.84 -0.30
CA CYS A 71 0.46 -3.57 -1.54
C CYS A 71 1.69 -3.06 -2.30
N ARG A 72 2.60 -3.97 -2.65
CA ARG A 72 3.81 -3.65 -3.39
C ARG A 72 3.55 -3.66 -4.89
N PHE A 73 4.23 -2.77 -5.60
CA PHE A 73 4.26 -2.80 -7.06
C PHE A 73 5.03 -4.02 -7.58
N SER A 74 4.48 -4.72 -8.58
CA SER A 74 5.13 -5.83 -9.28
C SER A 74 5.18 -5.57 -10.78
N HIS A 75 6.33 -5.83 -11.40
CA HIS A 75 6.52 -5.69 -12.85
C HIS A 75 5.72 -6.70 -13.66
N TYR A 76 5.29 -7.80 -13.05
CA TYR A 76 4.63 -8.90 -13.75
C TYR A 76 3.09 -8.87 -13.61
N GLY A 77 2.56 -8.29 -12.53
CA GLY A 77 1.18 -8.52 -12.09
C GLY A 77 0.21 -7.34 -12.22
N CYS A 78 0.61 -6.20 -12.81
CA CYS A 78 -0.23 -4.99 -12.81
C CYS A 78 -0.35 -4.36 -14.21
N VAL A 79 -0.65 -5.14 -15.24
CA VAL A 79 -0.79 -4.63 -16.63
C VAL A 79 -1.91 -3.58 -16.73
N THR A 80 -2.98 -3.71 -15.94
CA THR A 80 -4.09 -2.76 -15.84
C THR A 80 -3.85 -1.65 -14.80
N GLY A 81 -2.68 -1.64 -14.14
CA GLY A 81 -2.36 -0.72 -13.04
C GLY A 81 -2.87 -1.16 -11.67
N GLN A 82 -3.44 -2.36 -11.57
CA GLN A 82 -3.90 -2.99 -10.33
C GLN A 82 -3.73 -4.51 -10.41
N TYR A 83 -3.78 -5.19 -9.27
CA TYR A 83 -3.98 -6.63 -9.19
C TYR A 83 -5.47 -6.93 -9.30
N GLU A 84 -5.82 -7.95 -10.07
CA GLU A 84 -7.18 -8.43 -10.24
C GLU A 84 -7.50 -9.58 -9.26
N ASN A 85 -8.78 -9.93 -9.16
CA ASN A 85 -9.22 -10.99 -8.26
C ASN A 85 -8.54 -12.33 -8.57
N GLY A 86 -7.92 -12.94 -7.55
CA GLY A 86 -7.17 -14.19 -7.64
C GLY A 86 -5.68 -14.01 -7.93
N ASP A 87 -5.22 -12.80 -8.25
CA ASP A 87 -3.80 -12.55 -8.52
C ASP A 87 -2.93 -12.75 -7.28
N ALA A 88 -1.68 -13.15 -7.50
CA ALA A 88 -0.69 -13.23 -6.44
C ALA A 88 -0.22 -11.81 -6.07
N VAL A 89 -0.42 -11.43 -4.81
CA VAL A 89 -0.13 -10.08 -4.33
C VAL A 89 1.02 -10.09 -3.34
N ASN A 90 1.98 -9.19 -3.57
CA ASN A 90 3.06 -8.93 -2.64
C ASN A 90 2.67 -7.81 -1.69
N VAL A 91 2.75 -8.06 -0.38
CA VAL A 91 2.40 -7.07 0.64
C VAL A 91 3.61 -6.81 1.52
N MET A 92 4.01 -5.55 1.66
CA MET A 92 5.06 -5.18 2.61
C MET A 92 4.48 -5.07 4.01
N THR A 93 5.00 -5.87 4.92
CA THR A 93 4.58 -5.94 6.34
C THR A 93 5.64 -5.38 7.29
N TRP A 94 6.86 -5.15 6.79
CA TRP A 94 7.93 -4.44 7.49
C TRP A 94 8.84 -3.75 6.49
N GLY A 95 9.31 -2.54 6.78
CA GLY A 95 10.22 -1.79 5.92
C GLY A 95 9.68 -0.42 5.53
N ARG A 96 10.24 0.20 4.48
CA ARG A 96 9.80 1.51 3.96
C ARG A 96 9.25 1.39 2.55
N ILE A 97 8.05 1.93 2.36
CA ILE A 97 7.31 1.87 1.10
C ILE A 97 6.62 3.19 0.81
N TRP A 98 6.49 3.52 -0.48
CA TRP A 98 5.71 4.65 -0.95
C TRP A 98 4.22 4.31 -0.94
N ALA A 99 3.48 4.92 -0.02
CA ALA A 99 2.04 4.74 0.15
C ALA A 99 1.27 5.86 -0.57
N VAL A 100 0.12 5.53 -1.15
CA VAL A 100 -0.80 6.54 -1.69
C VAL A 100 -1.46 7.27 -0.52
N THR A 101 -1.42 8.60 -0.56
CA THR A 101 -1.88 9.45 0.52
C THR A 101 -2.88 10.50 0.05
N THR A 102 -3.70 11.00 0.99
CA THR A 102 -4.54 12.21 0.78
C THR A 102 -3.82 13.49 1.19
N LEU A 103 -2.62 13.40 1.75
CA LEU A 103 -1.81 14.57 2.09
C LEU A 103 -1.44 15.35 0.83
N THR A 104 -1.39 16.68 0.95
CA THR A 104 -0.99 17.60 -0.12
C THR A 104 0.42 18.15 0.07
N ALA A 105 1.09 17.79 1.18
CA ALA A 105 2.43 18.21 1.54
C ALA A 105 3.14 17.13 2.37
N ALA A 106 4.44 17.36 2.61
CA ALA A 106 5.26 16.48 3.43
C ALA A 106 4.69 16.31 4.85
N PRO A 107 4.46 15.06 5.32
CA PRO A 107 4.03 14.83 6.70
C PRO A 107 5.16 15.18 7.69
N THR A 108 4.82 15.40 8.95
CA THR A 108 5.83 15.48 10.02
C THR A 108 6.51 14.13 10.19
N MET A 109 7.84 14.14 10.25
CA MET A 109 8.62 12.92 10.51
C MET A 109 8.25 12.32 11.88
N GLY A 110 8.02 11.00 11.91
CA GLY A 110 7.64 10.29 13.14
C GLY A 110 6.17 10.43 13.53
N ALA A 111 5.36 11.14 12.73
CA ALA A 111 3.91 11.19 12.92
C ALA A 111 3.28 9.81 12.70
N ASP A 112 2.20 9.55 13.42
CA ASP A 112 1.39 8.36 13.26
C ASP A 112 0.70 8.32 11.89
N VAL A 113 0.53 7.11 11.38
CA VAL A 113 -0.18 6.85 10.12
C VAL A 113 -1.58 6.37 10.43
N ASN A 114 -2.57 7.04 9.86
CA ASN A 114 -3.93 6.52 9.81
C ASN A 114 -4.24 5.97 8.42
N VAL A 115 -5.16 5.02 8.36
CA VAL A 115 -5.67 4.41 7.13
C VAL A 115 -7.13 4.80 6.98
N LEU A 116 -7.48 5.42 5.87
CA LEU A 116 -8.87 5.76 5.57
C LEU A 116 -9.62 4.47 5.24
N THR A 117 -10.72 4.20 5.94
CA THR A 117 -11.47 2.93 5.85
C THR A 117 -12.83 3.06 5.18
N SER A 118 -13.13 4.21 4.58
CA SER A 118 -14.41 4.44 3.90
C SER A 118 -14.32 5.55 2.87
N GLY A 119 -15.27 5.59 1.94
CA GLY A 119 -15.36 6.62 0.91
C GLY A 119 -14.37 6.43 -0.24
N ALA A 120 -14.26 7.45 -1.10
CA ALA A 120 -13.43 7.38 -2.32
C ALA A 120 -11.92 7.23 -2.03
N ASP A 121 -11.48 7.62 -0.83
CA ASP A 121 -10.09 7.56 -0.41
C ASP A 121 -9.76 6.32 0.43
N ALA A 122 -10.68 5.35 0.54
CA ALA A 122 -10.45 4.16 1.33
C ALA A 122 -9.20 3.38 0.85
N GLY A 123 -8.39 2.95 1.81
CA GLY A 123 -7.11 2.29 1.61
C GLY A 123 -5.93 3.25 1.37
N LYS A 124 -6.15 4.56 1.31
CA LYS A 124 -5.06 5.55 1.35
C LYS A 124 -4.61 5.82 2.78
N VAL A 125 -3.35 6.22 2.94
CA VAL A 125 -2.81 6.68 4.22
C VAL A 125 -3.08 8.17 4.44
N ALA A 126 -3.24 8.59 5.68
CA ALA A 126 -3.47 9.97 6.07
C ALA A 126 -2.82 10.28 7.43
N ALA A 127 -2.61 11.56 7.74
CA ALA A 127 -2.17 11.99 9.07
C ALA A 127 -3.31 12.01 10.10
N THR A 128 -4.56 12.14 9.65
CA THR A 128 -5.75 12.18 10.51
C THR A 128 -6.94 11.50 9.82
N GLY A 129 -7.97 11.14 10.59
CA GLY A 129 -9.17 10.44 10.10
C GLY A 129 -8.91 8.94 9.87
N GLY A 130 -9.97 8.16 9.68
CA GLY A 130 -9.85 6.71 9.52
C GLY A 130 -9.40 5.98 10.78
N SER A 131 -8.60 4.93 10.62
CA SER A 131 -8.14 4.06 11.71
C SER A 131 -6.62 4.08 11.84
N LEU A 132 -6.13 4.16 13.08
CA LEU A 132 -4.70 4.19 13.37
C LEU A 132 -4.01 2.87 12.98
N ALA A 133 -3.00 2.94 12.12
CA ALA A 133 -2.13 1.82 11.82
C ALA A 133 -1.00 1.73 12.85
N LEU A 134 -1.20 0.91 13.89
CA LEU A 134 -0.27 0.78 15.00
C LEU A 134 1.14 0.41 14.53
N GLY A 135 2.15 1.13 15.04
CA GLY A 135 3.56 0.91 14.70
C GLY A 135 4.01 1.51 13.38
N TRP A 136 3.09 2.07 12.58
CA TRP A 136 3.42 2.70 11.30
C TRP A 136 3.67 4.18 11.50
N LYS A 137 4.74 4.68 10.88
CA LYS A 137 5.17 6.07 11.03
C LYS A 137 5.48 6.69 9.68
N PHE A 138 5.09 7.96 9.49
CA PHE A 138 5.59 8.74 8.36
C PHE A 138 7.07 9.07 8.56
N THR A 139 7.85 9.04 7.48
CA THR A 139 9.28 9.38 7.53
C THR A 139 9.55 10.87 7.26
N GLY A 140 8.51 11.61 6.87
CA GLY A 140 8.60 13.01 6.44
C GLY A 140 8.86 13.20 4.94
N ARG A 141 9.03 12.13 4.16
CA ARG A 141 9.17 12.23 2.71
C ARG A 141 7.81 12.21 2.00
N PHE A 142 7.72 13.04 0.96
CA PHE A 142 6.53 13.19 0.13
C PHE A 142 6.93 13.49 -1.31
N THR A 143 6.16 12.96 -2.25
CA THR A 143 6.39 13.20 -3.68
C THR A 143 5.10 12.99 -4.47
N ASN A 144 5.12 13.46 -5.72
CA ASN A 144 4.00 13.32 -6.65
C ASN A 144 4.36 12.30 -7.73
N TYR A 145 3.42 11.41 -8.02
CA TYR A 145 3.48 10.47 -9.13
C TYR A 145 2.45 10.85 -10.18
N LYS A 146 2.84 10.83 -11.45
CA LYS A 146 1.92 11.00 -12.57
C LYS A 146 1.59 9.63 -13.16
N ASN A 147 0.31 9.25 -13.16
CA ASN A 147 -0.12 8.01 -13.80
C ASN A 147 -0.13 8.15 -15.33
N SER A 148 -0.38 7.03 -16.02
CA SER A 148 -0.42 6.96 -17.49
C SER A 148 -1.50 7.84 -18.15
N VAL A 149 -2.47 8.34 -17.36
CA VAL A 149 -3.55 9.21 -17.80
C VAL A 149 -3.28 10.69 -17.42
N GLY A 150 -2.15 10.98 -16.78
CA GLY A 150 -1.73 12.34 -16.40
C GLY A 150 -2.24 12.86 -15.05
N GLU A 151 -2.98 12.02 -14.31
CA GLU A 151 -3.46 12.34 -12.96
C GLU A 151 -2.29 12.41 -11.97
N THR A 152 -2.34 13.38 -11.05
CA THR A 152 -1.39 13.45 -9.93
C THR A 152 -1.87 12.57 -8.78
N ILE A 153 -1.03 11.64 -8.38
CA ILE A 153 -1.18 10.82 -7.18
C ILE A 153 -0.15 11.29 -6.16
N HIS A 154 -0.59 11.60 -4.96
CA HIS A 154 0.27 11.97 -3.85
C HIS A 154 0.81 10.72 -3.15
N LEU A 155 2.13 10.71 -2.90
CA LEU A 155 2.82 9.62 -2.23
C LEU A 155 3.51 10.13 -0.96
N ALA A 156 3.34 9.41 0.14
CA ALA A 156 4.10 9.60 1.36
C ALA A 156 4.90 8.33 1.67
N GLU A 157 6.14 8.49 2.12
CA GLU A 157 6.92 7.34 2.56
C GLU A 157 6.49 6.93 3.97
N VAL A 158 6.13 5.66 4.11
CA VAL A 158 5.69 5.05 5.36
C VAL A 158 6.72 4.03 5.80
N GLN A 159 7.19 4.17 7.04
CA GLN A 159 7.90 3.13 7.75
C GLN A 159 6.88 2.21 8.42
N ILE A 160 6.84 0.97 7.97
CA ILE A 160 6.10 -0.12 8.59
C ILE A 160 7.04 -0.80 9.58
N ARG A 161 6.67 -0.80 10.86
CA ARG A 161 7.24 -1.67 11.89
C ARG A 161 6.09 -2.49 12.43
N ASN A 162 6.35 -3.77 12.69
CA ASN A 162 5.36 -4.80 13.00
C ASN A 162 4.25 -4.22 13.87
N GLN A 163 3.01 -4.40 13.42
CA GLN A 163 1.87 -4.29 14.32
C GLN A 163 2.15 -5.34 15.40
N ALA A 164 2.32 -4.94 16.66
CA ALA A 164 2.72 -5.85 17.74
C ALA A 164 1.73 -7.01 18.00
N THR A 165 0.67 -7.10 17.20
CA THR A 165 -0.36 -8.12 17.22
C THR A 165 -0.73 -8.44 15.78
N GLN A 166 -0.51 -9.69 15.35
CA GLN A 166 -1.15 -10.22 14.14
C GLN A 166 -2.67 -10.09 14.33
N PRO A 167 -3.44 -9.64 13.32
CA PRO A 167 -4.89 -9.70 13.41
C PRO A 167 -5.34 -11.11 13.80
N ALA A 168 -6.34 -11.25 14.66
CA ALA A 168 -6.88 -12.56 14.99
C ALA A 168 -7.33 -13.27 13.70
N ALA A 169 -7.05 -14.58 13.58
CA ALA A 169 -7.59 -15.36 12.48
C ALA A 169 -9.13 -15.26 12.56
N SER A 170 -9.76 -14.75 11.51
CA SER A 170 -11.18 -15.04 11.30
C SER A 170 -11.25 -16.51 10.90
N GLU A 171 -11.81 -17.33 11.79
CA GLU A 171 -12.31 -18.66 11.45
C GLU A 171 -13.48 -18.57 10.46
#